data_AF-A0A4Q5QGA0-F1
#
_entry.id   AF-A0A4Q5QGA0-F1
#
_cell.length_a   1.000
_cell.length_b   1.000
_cell.length_c   1.000
_cell.angle_alpha   90.00
_cell.angle_beta   90.00
_cell.angle_gamma   90.00
#
_symmetry.space_group_name_H-M   'P 1'
#
loop_
_entity.id
_entity.type
_entity.pdbx_description
1 polymer ?
#
loop_
_entity_poly.entity_id
_entity_poly.type
_entity_poly.pdbx_seq_one_letter_code
_entity_poly.pdbx_strand_id
1 'polypeptide(L)' 'MSADYRSVTEGIEVTVRTYFLEDQSDLDHGPWVWAYQVRISNQGRETVQLLRRTWQITDANGRMQVVQGAGVVGEQPV' A
#
# COMPACT_ATOMS: atom_id res chain seq x y z
N MET A 1 11.64 2.27 13.12
CA MET A 1 12.15 1.29 12.13
C MET A 1 11.15 1.23 11.00
N SER A 2 11.47 1.68 9.78
CA SER A 2 10.61 1.41 8.62
C SER A 2 10.90 -0.01 8.16
N ALA A 3 9.90 -0.89 8.19
CA ALA A 3 10.02 -2.17 7.53
C ALA A 3 9.72 -1.96 6.03
N ASP A 4 10.69 -2.29 5.19
CA ASP A 4 10.50 -2.32 3.74
C ASP A 4 9.95 -3.70 3.38
N TYR A 5 8.67 -3.75 3.01
CA TYR A 5 8.03 -4.97 2.51
C TYR A 5 8.24 -5.07 1.00
N ARG A 6 8.48 -6.28 0.50
CA ARG A 6 8.71 -6.52 -0.93
C ARG A 6 8.08 -7.83 -1.36
N SER A 7 7.47 -7.83 -2.53
CA SER A 7 6.99 -9.04 -3.22
C SER A 7 7.19 -8.89 -4.73
N VAL A 8 7.41 -10.02 -5.41
CA VAL A 8 7.55 -10.09 -6.87
C VAL A 8 6.61 -11.17 -7.40
N THR A 9 5.77 -10.81 -8.37
CA THR A 9 4.84 -11.72 -9.03
C THR A 9 4.91 -11.49 -10.53
N GLU A 10 5.18 -12.53 -11.32
CA GLU A 10 5.24 -12.45 -12.80
C GLU A 10 6.09 -11.27 -13.33
N GLY A 11 7.23 -10.99 -12.69
CA GLY A 11 8.13 -9.90 -13.08
C GLY A 11 7.68 -8.50 -12.62
N ILE A 12 6.56 -8.37 -11.92
CA ILE A 12 6.13 -7.11 -11.29
C ILE A 12 6.56 -7.10 -9.83
N GLU A 13 7.44 -6.18 -9.48
CA GLU A 13 7.89 -5.95 -8.11
C GLU A 13 7.04 -4.87 -7.44
N VAL A 14 6.53 -5.17 -6.24
CA VAL A 14 5.86 -4.20 -5.38
C VAL A 14 6.65 -4.07 -4.10
N THR A 15 7.07 -2.84 -3.78
CA THR A 15 7.75 -2.50 -2.53
C THR A 15 6.91 -1.51 -1.75
N VAL A 16 6.78 -1.70 -0.44
CA VAL A 16 6.00 -0.84 0.46
C VAL A 16 6.86 -0.40 1.63
N ARG A 17 6.91 0.92 1.84
CA ARG A 17 7.48 1.53 3.05
C ARG A 17 6.38 2.08 3.92
N THR A 18 6.45 1.86 5.22
CA THR A 18 5.47 2.38 6.17
C THR A 18 6.09 3.44 7.08
N TYR A 19 5.28 4.44 7.42
CA TYR A 19 5.63 5.55 8.28
C TYR A 19 4.54 5.73 9.31
N PHE A 20 4.89 5.68 10.59
CA PHE A 20 3.99 6.11 11.64
C PHE A 20 4.02 7.64 11.72
N LEU A 21 2.84 8.27 11.71
CA LEU A 21 2.71 9.73 11.76
C LEU A 21 2.33 10.13 13.19
N GLU A 22 3.34 10.25 14.05
CA GLU A 22 3.15 10.59 15.47
C GLU A 22 2.42 11.93 15.64
N ASP A 23 2.79 12.97 14.89
CA ASP A 23 2.16 14.30 14.94
C ASP A 23 0.67 14.31 14.55
N GLN A 24 0.19 13.25 13.89
CA GLN A 24 -1.21 13.10 13.48
C GLN A 24 -1.96 12.06 14.32
N SER A 25 -1.28 11.44 15.29
CA SER A 25 -1.82 10.37 16.11
C SER A 25 -2.07 10.84 17.55
N ASP A 26 -3.15 10.36 18.16
CA ASP A 26 -3.28 10.38 19.62
C ASP A 26 -2.76 9.04 20.15
N LEU A 27 -1.61 9.06 20.82
CA LEU A 27 -0.94 7.84 21.28
C LEU A 27 -1.69 7.14 22.40
N ASP A 28 -2.46 7.89 23.18
CA ASP A 28 -3.15 7.41 24.38
C ASP A 28 -4.57 6.94 24.07
N HIS A 29 -5.26 7.62 23.14
CA HIS A 29 -6.68 7.39 22.86
C HIS A 29 -6.99 7.03 21.40
N GLY A 30 -6.00 7.12 20.50
CA GLY A 30 -6.18 6.97 19.06
C GLY A 30 -6.90 8.17 18.41
N PRO A 31 -6.90 8.28 17.07
CA PRO A 31 -6.44 7.28 16.10
C PRO A 31 -4.90 7.22 15.95
N TRP A 32 -4.39 6.05 15.60
CA TRP A 32 -2.99 5.87 15.18
C TRP A 32 -2.90 5.98 13.66
N VAL A 33 -2.27 7.05 13.19
CA VAL A 33 -2.20 7.39 11.76
C VAL A 33 -0.92 6.84 11.16
N TRP A 34 -1.07 6.12 10.04
CA TRP A 34 0.03 5.54 9.27
C TRP A 34 -0.01 6.04 7.84
N ALA A 35 1.15 6.40 7.29
CA ALA A 35 1.36 6.60 5.88
C ALA A 35 2.12 5.43 5.27
N TYR A 36 1.93 5.24 3.97
CA TYR A 36 2.67 4.24 3.20
C TYR A 36 3.10 4.80 1.86
N GLN A 37 4.24 4.34 1.38
CA GLN A 37 4.73 4.60 0.03
C GLN A 37 4.84 3.28 -0.72
N VAL A 38 4.07 3.16 -1.79
CA VAL A 38 4.06 1.98 -2.66
C VAL A 38 4.87 2.29 -3.92
N ARG A 39 5.85 1.45 -4.23
CA ARG A 39 6.58 1.45 -5.50
C ARG A 39 6.23 0.18 -6.27
N ILE A 40 5.78 0.34 -7.51
CA ILE A 40 5.52 -0.77 -8.43
C ILE A 40 6.52 -0.64 -9.57
N SER A 41 7.25 -1.72 -9.86
CA SER A 41 8.29 -1.76 -10.89
C SER A 41 8.06 -2.95 -11.80
N ASN A 42 7.88 -2.67 -13.09
CA ASN A 42 7.86 -3.71 -14.12
C ASN A 42 9.30 -4.12 -14.45
N GLN A 43 9.70 -5.32 -14.02
CA GLN A 43 10.98 -5.96 -14.35
C GLN A 43 10.82 -6.98 -15.49
N GLY A 44 9.61 -7.12 -16.01
CA GLY A 44 9.30 -7.95 -17.17
C GLY A 44 9.71 -7.29 -18.48
N ARG A 45 9.52 -8.03 -19.57
CA ARG A 45 9.78 -7.55 -20.93
C ARG A 45 8.53 -6.97 -21.61
N GLU A 46 7.37 -7.31 -21.09
CA GLU A 46 6.09 -6.90 -21.63
C GLU A 46 5.64 -5.59 -20.96
N THR A 47 5.04 -4.71 -21.75
CA THR A 47 4.33 -3.54 -21.23
C THR A 47 3.08 -4.01 -20.49
N VAL A 48 2.88 -3.53 -19.27
CA VAL A 48 1.70 -3.83 -18.44
C VAL A 48 1.01 -2.54 -18.07
N GLN A 49 -0.25 -2.61 -17.64
CA GLN A 49 -0.97 -1.44 -17.12
C GLN A 49 -1.59 -1.76 -15.77
N LEU A 50 -1.46 -0.85 -14.81
CA LEU A 50 -2.17 -0.96 -13.55
C LEU A 50 -3.63 -0.55 -13.73
N LEU A 51 -4.53 -1.53 -13.65
CA LEU A 51 -5.97 -1.28 -13.86
C LEU A 51 -6.72 -0.96 -12.56
N ARG A 52 -6.42 -1.70 -11.49
CA ARG A 52 -7.18 -1.67 -10.23
C ARG A 52 -6.30 -2.02 -9.04
N ARG A 53 -6.73 -1.57 -7.87
CA ARG A 53 -6.15 -1.92 -6.56
C ARG A 53 -7.22 -2.47 -5.62
N THR A 54 -6.81 -3.33 -4.71
CA THR A 54 -7.62 -3.81 -3.60
C THR A 54 -6.75 -3.83 -2.35
N TRP A 55 -7.19 -3.14 -1.31
CA TRP A 55 -6.59 -3.17 0.01
C TRP A 55 -7.48 -3.97 0.95
N GLN A 56 -6.87 -4.91 1.67
CA GLN A 56 -7.46 -5.56 2.82
C GLN A 56 -6.72 -5.04 4.05
N ILE A 57 -7.42 -4.34 4.92
CA ILE A 57 -6.85 -3.66 6.08
C ILE A 57 -7.47 -4.28 7.32
N THR A 58 -6.65 -4.87 8.18
CA THR A 58 -7.10 -5.50 9.43
C THR A 58 -6.59 -4.68 10.60
N ASP A 59 -7.49 -4.24 11.48
CA ASP A 59 -7.12 -3.53 12.71
C ASP A 59 -6.71 -4.51 13.84
N ALA A 60 -6.21 -3.98 14.95
CA ALA A 60 -5.72 -4.77 16.09
C ALA A 60 -6.79 -5.65 16.75
N ASN A 61 -8.08 -5.33 16.55
CA ASN A 61 -9.20 -6.14 17.05
C ASN A 61 -9.63 -7.22 16.04
N GLY A 62 -8.90 -7.38 14.94
CA GLY A 62 -9.17 -8.35 13.89
C GLY A 62 -10.29 -7.92 12.93
N ARG A 63 -10.78 -6.68 13.02
CA ARG A 63 -11.81 -6.20 12.10
C ARG A 63 -11.16 -5.86 10.76
N MET A 64 -11.70 -6.44 9.69
CA MET A 64 -11.21 -6.26 8.33
C MET A 64 -12.06 -5.24 7.56
N GLN A 65 -11.39 -4.35 6.84
CA GLN A 65 -11.96 -3.43 5.89
C GLN A 65 -11.38 -3.73 4.50
N VAL A 66 -12.24 -3.65 3.48
CA VAL A 66 -11.83 -3.84 2.09
C VAL A 66 -12.05 -2.53 1.33
N VAL A 67 -10.98 -2.01 0.75
CA VAL A 67 -11.02 -0.80 -0.08
C VAL A 67 -10.63 -1.17 -1.50
N GLN A 68 -11.51 -0.89 -2.46
CA GLN A 68 -11.28 -1.18 -3.88
C GLN A 68 -11.35 0.11 -4.70
N GLY A 69 -10.59 0.16 -5.79
CA GLY A 69 -10.65 1.29 -6.70
C GLY A 69 -9.90 1.05 -8.00
N ALA A 70 -10.28 1.79 -9.04
CA ALA A 70 -9.55 1.84 -10.29
C ALA A 70 -8.21 2.57 -10.08
N GLY A 71 -7.17 2.09 -10.75
CA GLY A 71 -5.87 2.73 -10.79
C GLY A 71 -5.22 2.91 -9.41
N VAL A 72 -4.33 3.89 -9.35
CA VAL A 72 -3.72 4.44 -8.13
C VAL A 72 -3.76 5.97 -8.24
N VAL A 73 -4.12 6.65 -7.16
CA VAL A 73 -4.18 8.14 -7.11
C VAL A 73 -4.94 8.83 -8.27
N GLY A 74 -5.89 8.12 -8.91
CA GLY A 74 -6.67 8.63 -10.05
C GLY A 74 -6.15 8.19 -11.43
N GLU A 75 -4.98 7.56 -11.48
CA GLU A 75 -4.28 7.20 -12.72
C GLU A 75 -4.18 5.69 -12.93
N GLN A 76 -4.07 5.25 -14.19
CA GLN A 76 -3.79 3.86 -14.58
C GLN A 76 -2.44 3.79 -15.33
N PRO A 77 -1.31 3.85 -14.60
CA PRO A 77 0.02 3.92 -15.20
C PRO A 77 0.35 2.66 -16.02
N VAL A 78 1.15 2.86 -17.06
CA VAL A 78 1.71 1.86 -17.98
C VAL A 78 3.19 1.70 -17.72
#